data_AF-A0A2B6JGJ5-F1
#
_entry.id   AF-A0A2B6JGJ5-F1
#
_cell.length_a   1.000
_cell.length_b   1.000
_cell.length_c   1.000
_cell.angle_alpha   90.00
_cell.angle_beta   90.00
_cell.angle_gamma   90.00
#
_symmetry.space_group_name_H-M   'P 1'
#
loop_
_entity.id
_entity.type
_entity.pdbx_description
1 polymer ?
#
loop_
_entity_poly.entity_id
_entity_poly.type
_entity_poly.pdbx_seq_one_letter_code
_entity_poly.pdbx_strand_id
1 'polypeptide(L)'
;MSIYKHHARNARRTLFVAIIVWVIIAIGFVVEYRKGTVFSSEKDTLKSISIMLSACILLIYGLIERSRAKGIEQVIQDKEISLLLEQRRFVIRRETGIFKTVTYFGLDGNTIGVLKERYNSQIQKIWKCILSFFFKGMHEQQFYLCNELGEELLIVKKKRGIRNSYSFYSIKGEKIGELNQLLSLTKWEWCFLSVDGQEVGKITGDLSATMQKGKWQDGTYIDVKEDGIPLEAVQYFSASGGSLVSISVSEHADFEKAVYYAVTTIITFKN
;
A
#
# COMPACT_ATOMS: atom_id res chain seq x y z
N MET A 1 -12.62 -6.21 2.81
CA MET A 1 -12.31 -5.29 3.93
C MET A 1 -12.36 -3.86 3.43
N SER A 2 -13.47 -3.13 3.56
CA SER A 2 -13.72 -1.82 2.90
C SER A 2 -12.81 -0.68 3.37
N ILE A 3 -12.73 0.41 2.59
CA ILE A 3 -11.90 1.57 2.92
C ILE A 3 -12.28 2.23 4.25
N TYR A 4 -13.55 2.11 4.66
CA TYR A 4 -14.02 2.43 6.01
C TYR A 4 -13.18 1.75 7.09
N LYS A 5 -13.01 0.42 7.02
CA LYS A 5 -12.26 -0.34 8.04
C LYS A 5 -10.81 0.14 8.13
N HIS A 6 -10.26 0.61 7.02
CA HIS A 6 -8.93 1.19 6.98
C HIS A 6 -8.87 2.54 7.70
N HIS A 7 -9.78 3.47 7.41
CA HIS A 7 -9.87 4.76 8.13
C HIS A 7 -10.15 4.57 9.62
N ALA A 8 -11.04 3.65 9.98
CA ALA A 8 -11.34 3.32 11.38
C ALA A 8 -10.11 2.77 12.12
N ARG A 9 -9.33 1.89 11.48
CA ARG A 9 -8.10 1.34 12.05
C ARG A 9 -7.02 2.41 12.19
N ASN A 10 -6.86 3.28 11.20
CA ASN A 10 -5.90 4.38 11.24
C ASN A 10 -6.26 5.36 12.36
N ALA A 11 -7.52 5.78 12.44
CA ALA A 11 -8.04 6.63 13.50
C ALA A 11 -7.77 6.03 14.89
N ARG A 12 -8.05 4.73 15.08
CA ARG A 12 -7.79 4.05 16.35
C ARG A 12 -6.30 4.05 16.71
N ARG A 13 -5.40 3.80 15.74
CA ARG A 13 -3.95 3.84 15.95
C ARG A 13 -3.48 5.23 16.33
N THR A 14 -3.90 6.26 15.61
CA THR A 14 -3.49 7.65 15.88
C THR A 14 -4.02 8.14 17.21
N LEU A 15 -5.27 7.81 17.58
CA LEU A 15 -5.82 8.11 18.90
C LEU A 15 -5.03 7.40 20.01
N PHE A 16 -4.67 6.14 19.82
CA PHE A 16 -3.88 5.40 20.81
C PHE A 16 -2.49 6.01 21.02
N VAL A 17 -1.79 6.38 19.93
CA VAL A 17 -0.50 7.09 20.02
C VAL A 17 -0.66 8.43 20.71
N ALA A 18 -1.70 9.20 20.36
CA ALA A 18 -1.97 10.48 21.00
C ALA A 18 -2.20 10.33 22.51
N ILE A 19 -2.94 9.30 22.95
CA ILE A 19 -3.14 9.00 24.37
C ILE A 19 -1.81 8.68 25.08
N ILE A 20 -0.95 7.85 24.47
CA ILE A 20 0.36 7.53 25.06
C ILE A 20 1.21 8.80 25.22
N VAL A 21 1.27 9.65 24.18
CA VAL A 21 2.00 10.91 24.22
C VAL A 21 1.45 11.80 25.34
N TRP A 22 0.13 11.89 25.50
CA TRP A 22 -0.50 12.62 26.59
C TRP A 22 -0.15 12.08 27.98
N VAL A 23 -0.12 10.75 28.15
CA VAL A 23 0.30 10.13 29.42
C VAL A 23 1.76 10.47 29.74
N ILE A 24 2.66 10.41 28.76
CA ILE A 24 4.07 10.79 28.94
C ILE A 24 4.20 12.27 29.33
N ILE A 25 3.47 13.16 28.65
CA ILE A 25 3.45 14.60 28.98
C ILE A 25 2.94 14.82 30.41
N ALA A 26 1.85 14.16 30.80
CA ALA A 26 1.28 14.28 32.13
C ALA A 26 2.25 13.78 33.23
N ILE A 27 2.92 12.64 33.00
CA ILE A 27 3.95 12.13 33.92
C ILE A 27 5.12 13.12 34.03
N GLY A 28 5.62 13.62 32.90
CA GLY A 28 6.70 14.62 32.88
C GLY A 28 6.33 15.88 33.67
N PHE A 29 5.12 16.39 33.46
CA PHE A 29 4.58 17.55 34.17
C PHE A 29 4.49 17.30 35.69
N VAL A 30 3.98 16.15 36.11
CA VAL A 30 3.89 15.79 37.55
C VAL A 30 5.27 15.66 38.19
N VAL A 31 6.25 15.12 37.46
CA VAL A 31 7.64 14.99 37.95
C VAL A 31 8.30 16.37 38.10
N GLU A 32 8.15 17.26 37.11
CA GLU A 32 8.66 18.63 37.19
C GLU A 32 7.97 19.43 38.30
N TYR A 33 6.65 19.25 38.46
CA TYR A 33 5.88 19.84 39.55
C TYR A 33 6.40 19.43 40.93
N ARG A 34 6.63 18.13 41.13
CA ARG A 34 7.19 17.62 42.40
C ARG A 34 8.62 18.08 42.66
N LYS A 35 9.42 18.32 41.63
CA LYS A 35 10.80 18.81 41.77
C LYS A 35 10.85 20.31 42.10
N GLY A 36 9.73 21.03 42.06
CA GLY A 36 9.69 22.48 42.25
C GLY A 36 10.38 23.27 41.12
N THR A 37 10.77 22.60 40.04
CA THR A 37 11.45 23.16 38.87
C THR A 37 10.48 23.48 37.74
N VAL A 38 9.21 23.70 38.08
CA VAL A 38 8.15 24.01 37.11
C VAL A 38 8.58 25.23 36.32
N PHE A 39 8.99 25.01 35.07
CA PHE A 39 9.27 26.06 34.10
C PHE A 39 10.18 27.18 34.63
N SER A 40 11.35 26.84 35.17
CA SER A 40 12.34 27.83 35.62
C SER A 40 12.94 28.67 34.47
N SER A 41 12.71 28.26 33.21
CA SER A 41 13.21 28.92 32.00
C SER A 41 12.13 28.98 30.93
N GLU A 42 11.99 30.16 30.29
CA GLU A 42 11.07 30.45 29.18
C GLU A 42 11.21 29.46 28.00
N LYS A 43 12.43 28.92 27.83
CA LYS A 43 12.75 27.92 26.79
C LYS A 43 12.09 26.56 27.03
N ASP A 44 11.92 26.17 28.29
CA ASP A 44 11.30 24.89 28.64
C ASP A 44 9.78 25.00 28.61
N THR A 45 9.22 26.17 28.92
CA THR A 45 7.79 26.49 28.70
C THR A 45 7.43 26.41 27.22
N LEU A 46 8.23 26.98 26.33
CA LEU A 46 8.04 26.92 24.88
C LEU A 46 8.10 25.49 24.33
N LYS A 47 9.02 24.65 24.81
CA LYS A 47 9.10 23.23 24.41
C LYS A 47 7.84 22.47 24.83
N SER A 48 7.38 22.65 26.06
CA SER A 48 6.18 21.97 26.56
C SER A 48 4.93 22.39 25.80
N ILE A 49 4.79 23.69 25.48
CA ILE A 49 3.71 24.19 24.60
C ILE A 49 3.79 23.55 23.21
N SER A 50 4.97 23.46 22.61
CA SER A 50 5.16 22.85 21.28
C SER A 50 4.78 21.36 21.26
N ILE A 51 5.20 20.61 22.28
CA ILE A 51 4.87 19.18 22.43
C ILE A 51 3.36 19.01 22.64
N MET A 52 2.76 19.84 23.49
CA MET A 52 1.32 19.79 23.79
C MET A 52 0.47 20.15 22.57
N LEU A 53 0.87 21.17 21.80
CA LEU A 53 0.22 21.56 20.56
C LEU A 53 0.28 20.42 19.52
N SER A 54 1.43 19.77 19.40
CA SER A 54 1.62 18.60 18.51
C SER A 54 0.70 17.44 18.91
N ALA A 55 0.56 17.17 20.22
CA ALA A 55 -0.35 16.15 20.73
C ALA A 55 -1.83 16.49 20.48
N CYS A 56 -2.22 17.76 20.60
CA CYS A 56 -3.56 18.24 20.25
C CYS A 56 -3.87 18.05 18.75
N ILE A 57 -2.92 18.38 17.87
CA ILE A 57 -3.07 18.17 16.42
C ILE A 57 -3.30 16.69 16.11
N LEU A 58 -2.56 15.78 16.75
CA LEU A 58 -2.75 14.33 16.59
C LEU A 58 -4.14 13.85 17.05
N LEU A 59 -4.67 14.40 18.15
CA LEU A 59 -6.03 14.11 18.60
C LEU A 59 -7.09 14.59 17.60
N ILE A 60 -6.97 15.84 17.14
CA ILE A 60 -7.89 16.43 16.16
C ILE A 60 -7.88 15.59 14.87
N TYR A 61 -6.69 15.23 14.38
CA TYR A 61 -6.55 14.35 13.22
C TYR A 61 -7.24 12.99 13.43
N GLY A 62 -7.02 12.36 14.58
CA GLY A 62 -7.66 11.07 14.92
C GLY A 62 -9.18 11.15 14.97
N LEU A 63 -9.75 12.26 15.47
CA LEU A 63 -11.19 12.51 15.51
C LEU A 63 -11.77 12.75 14.11
N ILE A 64 -11.09 13.53 13.27
CA ILE A 64 -11.48 13.77 11.87
C ILE A 64 -11.52 12.45 11.12
N GLU A 65 -10.44 11.65 11.18
CA GLU A 65 -10.38 10.34 10.52
C GLU A 65 -11.49 9.39 11.00
N ARG A 66 -11.83 9.43 12.30
CA ARG A 66 -12.95 8.65 12.86
C ARG A 66 -14.31 9.10 12.32
N SER A 67 -14.52 10.42 12.18
CA SER A 67 -15.75 10.98 11.60
C SER A 67 -15.89 10.60 10.13
N ARG A 68 -14.81 10.73 9.35
CA ARG A 68 -14.78 10.31 7.94
C ARG A 68 -15.06 8.83 7.77
N ALA A 69 -14.50 7.98 8.63
CA ALA A 69 -14.79 6.56 8.63
C ALA A 69 -16.32 6.33 8.78
N LYS A 70 -16.98 6.96 9.75
CA LYS A 70 -18.43 6.84 9.94
C LYS A 70 -19.24 7.31 8.73
N GLY A 71 -18.84 8.41 8.10
CA GLY A 71 -19.50 8.91 6.89
C GLY A 71 -19.36 7.95 5.70
N ILE A 72 -18.17 7.35 5.53
CA ILE A 72 -17.91 6.36 4.48
C ILE A 72 -18.70 5.07 4.71
N GLU A 73 -18.83 4.61 5.97
CA GLU A 73 -19.61 3.42 6.32
C GLU A 73 -21.07 3.55 5.87
N GLN A 74 -21.68 4.73 6.02
CA GLN A 74 -23.05 4.99 5.60
C GLN A 74 -23.22 4.98 4.07
N VAL A 75 -22.20 5.43 3.32
CA VAL A 75 -22.28 5.52 1.84
C VAL A 75 -22.04 4.16 1.16
N ILE A 76 -21.28 3.27 1.80
CA ILE A 76 -20.89 1.96 1.21
C ILE A 76 -21.99 0.90 1.37
N GLN A 77 -22.91 1.04 2.34
CA GLN A 77 -23.94 0.04 2.61
C GLN A 77 -24.95 -0.19 1.46
N ASP A 78 -25.00 0.69 0.45
CA ASP A 78 -25.98 0.63 -0.65
C ASP A 78 -25.42 0.21 -2.02
N LYS A 79 -24.14 -0.23 -2.12
CA LYS A 79 -23.53 -0.55 -3.43
C LYS A 79 -23.14 -2.02 -3.59
N GLU A 80 -23.46 -2.58 -4.76
CA GLU A 80 -23.10 -3.94 -5.16
C GLU A 80 -21.58 -4.18 -5.14
N ILE A 81 -21.20 -5.44 -4.96
CA ILE A 81 -19.82 -5.90 -4.91
C ILE A 81 -19.21 -5.77 -6.31
N SER A 82 -18.24 -4.88 -6.46
CA SER A 82 -17.45 -4.77 -7.69
C SER A 82 -16.39 -5.87 -7.77
N LEU A 83 -16.32 -6.58 -8.90
CA LEU A 83 -15.36 -7.66 -9.14
C LEU A 83 -14.00 -7.10 -9.60
N LEU A 84 -12.89 -7.61 -9.05
CA LEU A 84 -11.52 -7.14 -9.35
C LEU A 84 -11.24 -7.07 -10.85
N LEU A 85 -11.47 -8.17 -11.58
CA LEU A 85 -10.96 -8.38 -12.94
C LEU A 85 -11.79 -7.70 -14.03
N GLU A 86 -12.90 -7.07 -13.64
CA GLU A 86 -13.79 -6.31 -14.54
C GLU A 86 -13.50 -4.81 -14.51
N GLN A 87 -12.87 -4.32 -13.43
CA GLN A 87 -12.63 -2.90 -13.25
C GLN A 87 -11.40 -2.39 -14.02
N ARG A 88 -11.67 -1.62 -15.08
CA ARG A 88 -10.61 -0.95 -15.85
C ARG A 88 -9.91 0.19 -15.09
N ARG A 89 -10.55 0.75 -14.06
CA ARG A 89 -10.00 1.87 -13.26
C ARG A 89 -10.23 1.62 -11.79
N PHE A 90 -9.17 1.67 -10.99
CA PHE A 90 -9.21 1.40 -9.56
C PHE A 90 -8.05 2.09 -8.83
N VAL A 91 -8.13 2.16 -7.51
CA VAL A 91 -7.11 2.74 -6.65
C VAL A 91 -6.37 1.63 -5.91
N ILE A 92 -5.05 1.62 -6.03
CA ILE A 92 -4.16 0.73 -5.28
C ILE A 92 -3.65 1.47 -4.07
N ARG A 93 -3.75 0.85 -2.90
CA ARG A 93 -3.21 1.42 -1.67
C ARG A 93 -2.44 0.41 -0.85
N ARG A 94 -1.23 0.81 -0.47
CA ARG A 94 -0.38 0.04 0.43
C ARG A 94 -0.78 0.28 1.89
N GLU A 95 -0.99 -0.79 2.63
CA GLU A 95 -1.17 -0.73 4.07
C GLU A 95 0.18 -0.62 4.79
N THR A 96 0.20 0.17 5.85
CA THR A 96 1.35 0.30 6.75
C THR A 96 1.35 -0.84 7.77
N GLY A 97 2.28 -1.78 7.57
CA GLY A 97 2.49 -2.94 8.43
C GLY A 97 3.84 -3.61 8.19
N ILE A 98 4.19 -4.54 9.09
CA ILE A 98 5.41 -5.36 9.00
C ILE A 98 5.36 -6.27 7.76
N PHE A 99 4.16 -6.79 7.47
CA PHE A 99 3.87 -7.49 6.22
C PHE A 99 3.26 -6.51 5.24
N LYS A 100 3.76 -6.54 3.99
CA LYS A 100 3.21 -5.72 2.92
C LYS A 100 1.86 -6.30 2.52
N THR A 101 0.83 -5.52 2.76
CA THR A 101 -0.50 -5.77 2.21
C THR A 101 -0.83 -4.58 1.32
N VAL A 102 -1.27 -4.87 0.10
CA VAL A 102 -1.75 -3.86 -0.82
C VAL A 102 -3.17 -4.20 -1.20
N THR A 103 -4.05 -3.25 -1.01
CA THR A 103 -5.49 -3.40 -1.20
C THR A 103 -5.90 -2.66 -2.46
N TYR A 104 -6.68 -3.32 -3.29
CA TYR A 104 -7.28 -2.77 -4.49
C TYR A 104 -8.68 -2.27 -4.12
N PHE A 105 -8.95 -1.01 -4.43
CA PHE A 105 -10.24 -0.39 -4.19
C PHE A 105 -10.86 0.07 -5.49
N GLY A 106 -12.15 -0.21 -5.66
CA GLY A 106 -12.93 0.41 -6.72
C GLY A 106 -13.09 1.91 -6.46
N LEU A 107 -13.56 2.62 -7.50
CA LEU A 107 -13.84 4.06 -7.39
C LEU A 107 -15.00 4.38 -6.42
N ASP A 108 -15.80 3.36 -6.10
CA ASP A 108 -16.87 3.37 -5.10
C ASP A 108 -16.37 3.22 -3.65
N GLY A 109 -15.07 3.00 -3.44
CA GLY A 109 -14.47 2.78 -2.12
C GLY A 109 -14.59 1.35 -1.60
N ASN A 110 -15.19 0.45 -2.38
CA ASN A 110 -15.26 -0.97 -2.05
C ASN A 110 -13.94 -1.67 -2.36
N THR A 111 -13.67 -2.72 -1.59
CA THR A 111 -12.46 -3.51 -1.78
C THR A 111 -12.73 -4.58 -2.81
N ILE A 112 -12.02 -4.49 -3.91
CA ILE A 112 -12.16 -5.40 -5.04
C ILE A 112 -11.10 -6.50 -4.99
N GLY A 113 -10.01 -6.33 -4.25
CA GLY A 113 -9.04 -7.41 -4.05
C GLY A 113 -7.91 -7.02 -3.10
N VAL A 114 -7.03 -7.98 -2.82
CA VAL A 114 -5.87 -7.78 -1.94
C VAL A 114 -4.67 -8.56 -2.43
N LEU A 115 -3.53 -7.90 -2.59
CA LEU A 115 -2.21 -8.54 -2.70
C LEU A 115 -1.58 -8.57 -1.30
N LYS A 116 -1.56 -9.75 -0.69
CA LYS A 116 -1.05 -9.93 0.68
C LYS A 116 0.23 -10.76 0.68
N GLU A 117 1.19 -10.31 1.45
CA GLU A 117 2.39 -11.08 1.70
C GLU A 117 2.11 -12.21 2.69
N ARG A 118 2.43 -13.46 2.31
CA ARG A 118 2.26 -14.64 3.17
C ARG A 118 3.53 -15.46 3.19
N TYR A 119 3.71 -16.17 4.31
CA TYR A 119 4.81 -17.10 4.55
C TYR A 119 4.23 -18.39 5.11
N ASN A 120 4.68 -19.52 4.56
CA ASN A 120 4.19 -20.84 4.94
C ASN A 120 4.59 -21.23 6.35
N SER A 121 5.74 -20.75 6.85
CA SER A 121 6.23 -21.08 8.19
C SER A 121 6.17 -19.90 9.16
N GLN A 122 5.81 -20.16 10.42
CA GLN A 122 5.91 -19.19 11.51
C GLN A 122 7.35 -18.71 11.73
N ILE A 123 8.32 -19.60 11.53
CA ILE A 123 9.75 -19.28 11.65
C ILE A 123 10.17 -18.25 10.61
N GLN A 124 9.65 -18.35 9.38
CA GLN A 124 9.90 -17.35 8.33
C GLN A 124 9.29 -15.98 8.68
N LYS A 125 8.11 -15.96 9.31
CA LYS A 125 7.48 -14.72 9.79
C LYS A 125 8.33 -14.03 10.85
N ILE A 126 8.82 -14.79 11.82
CA ILE A 126 9.70 -14.28 12.90
C ILE A 126 11.02 -13.78 12.31
N TRP A 127 11.65 -14.57 11.43
CA TRP A 127 12.90 -14.18 10.77
C TRP A 127 12.74 -12.91 9.95
N LYS A 128 11.62 -12.76 9.26
CA LYS A 128 11.34 -11.51 8.57
C LYS A 128 11.19 -10.35 9.54
N CYS A 129 10.44 -10.48 10.63
CA CYS A 129 10.31 -9.41 11.61
C CYS A 129 11.70 -8.92 12.07
N ILE A 130 12.58 -9.86 12.43
CA ILE A 130 13.94 -9.57 12.88
C ILE A 130 14.78 -8.95 11.74
N LEU A 131 14.86 -9.61 10.58
CA LEU A 131 15.71 -9.17 9.47
C LEU A 131 15.22 -7.90 8.79
N SER A 132 13.91 -7.65 8.75
CA SER A 132 13.35 -6.43 8.16
C SER A 132 13.80 -5.16 8.90
N PHE A 133 14.18 -5.30 10.17
CA PHE A 133 14.73 -4.21 10.98
C PHE A 133 16.19 -3.91 10.63
N PHE A 134 17.00 -4.93 10.32
CA PHE A 134 18.45 -4.78 10.11
C PHE A 134 18.87 -4.76 8.63
N PHE A 135 18.21 -5.51 7.75
CA PHE A 135 18.62 -5.72 6.37
C PHE A 135 17.41 -5.73 5.41
N LYS A 136 17.12 -4.57 4.84
CA LYS A 136 16.07 -4.40 3.82
C LYS A 136 16.43 -5.22 2.56
N GLY A 137 15.58 -6.18 2.17
CA GLY A 137 15.70 -6.89 0.88
C GLY A 137 16.41 -8.25 0.87
N MET A 138 16.90 -8.77 2.01
CA MET A 138 17.59 -10.06 2.06
C MET A 138 16.69 -11.30 2.13
N HIS A 139 15.37 -11.12 2.29
CA HIS A 139 14.41 -12.22 2.35
C HIS A 139 13.59 -12.30 1.07
N GLU A 140 13.27 -13.53 0.66
CA GLU A 140 12.31 -13.78 -0.41
C GLU A 140 10.93 -13.32 0.07
N GLN A 141 10.23 -12.53 -0.76
CA GLN A 141 8.88 -12.06 -0.44
C GLN A 141 7.89 -12.83 -1.29
N GLN A 142 6.90 -13.47 -0.66
CA GLN A 142 5.87 -14.20 -1.38
C GLN A 142 4.54 -13.47 -1.19
N PHE A 143 3.91 -13.09 -2.29
CA PHE A 143 2.67 -12.36 -2.34
C PHE A 143 1.60 -13.24 -2.99
N TYR A 144 0.40 -13.15 -2.44
CA TYR A 144 -0.78 -13.85 -2.95
C TYR A 144 -1.79 -12.79 -3.34
N LEU A 145 -2.19 -12.79 -4.62
CA LEU A 145 -3.28 -11.98 -5.10
C LEU A 145 -4.58 -12.70 -4.79
N CYS A 146 -5.47 -12.02 -4.08
CA CYS A 146 -6.80 -12.53 -3.78
C CYS A 146 -7.88 -11.61 -4.34
N ASN A 147 -8.99 -12.22 -4.78
CA ASN A 147 -10.21 -11.51 -5.13
C ASN A 147 -10.92 -10.95 -3.88
N GLU A 148 -12.05 -10.29 -4.11
CA GLU A 148 -12.96 -9.76 -3.08
C GLU A 148 -13.48 -10.83 -2.11
N LEU A 149 -13.64 -12.08 -2.56
CA LEU A 149 -14.06 -13.23 -1.77
C LEU A 149 -12.93 -13.89 -0.96
N GLY A 150 -11.67 -13.50 -1.24
CA GLY A 150 -10.49 -14.02 -0.56
C GLY A 150 -9.88 -15.28 -1.20
N GLU A 151 -10.39 -15.70 -2.35
CA GLU A 151 -9.84 -16.78 -3.18
C GLU A 151 -8.52 -16.33 -3.79
N GLU A 152 -7.55 -17.24 -3.84
CA GLU A 152 -6.21 -16.97 -4.38
C GLU A 152 -6.25 -17.09 -5.90
N LEU A 153 -5.84 -16.03 -6.60
CA LEU A 153 -5.80 -15.96 -8.06
C LEU A 153 -4.38 -16.16 -8.60
N LEU A 154 -3.37 -15.66 -7.88
CA LEU A 154 -2.00 -15.61 -8.39
C LEU A 154 -0.98 -15.58 -7.26
N ILE A 155 0.18 -16.20 -7.49
CA ILE A 155 1.31 -16.17 -6.57
C ILE A 155 2.45 -15.37 -7.23
N VAL A 156 2.99 -14.40 -6.50
CA VAL A 156 4.14 -13.58 -6.95
C VAL A 156 5.27 -13.72 -5.94
N LYS A 157 6.47 -14.07 -6.40
CA LYS A 157 7.66 -14.20 -5.55
C LYS A 157 8.72 -13.19 -5.94
N LYS A 158 9.16 -12.36 -5.00
CA LYS A 158 10.32 -11.48 -5.17
C LYS A 158 11.60 -12.30 -4.98
N LYS A 159 12.49 -12.31 -5.98
CA LYS A 159 13.82 -12.90 -5.87
C LYS A 159 14.64 -12.18 -4.79
N ARG A 160 15.50 -12.91 -4.09
CA ARG A 160 16.41 -12.33 -3.09
C ARG A 160 17.40 -11.39 -3.77
N GLY A 161 17.70 -10.27 -3.12
CA GLY A 161 18.73 -9.34 -3.58
C GLY A 161 18.26 -7.89 -3.66
N ILE A 162 19.19 -7.04 -4.10
CA ILE A 162 19.00 -5.58 -4.21
C ILE A 162 18.14 -5.24 -5.43
N ARG A 163 18.23 -6.03 -6.50
CA ARG A 163 17.42 -5.83 -7.71
C ARG A 163 15.99 -6.28 -7.49
N ASN A 164 15.05 -5.47 -7.95
CA ASN A 164 13.64 -5.82 -7.97
C ASN A 164 13.35 -6.76 -9.14
N SER A 165 13.24 -8.04 -8.83
CA SER A 165 12.83 -9.08 -9.77
C SER A 165 11.72 -9.90 -9.12
N TYR A 166 10.61 -10.06 -9.84
CA TYR A 166 9.41 -10.73 -9.38
C TYR A 166 9.04 -11.83 -10.36
N SER A 167 8.92 -13.05 -9.87
CA SER A 167 8.47 -14.21 -10.63
C SER A 167 6.99 -14.47 -10.36
N PHE A 168 6.22 -14.70 -11.41
CA PHE A 168 4.78 -14.94 -11.36
C PHE A 168 4.50 -16.42 -11.53
N TYR A 169 3.59 -16.93 -10.72
CA TYR A 169 3.20 -18.34 -10.69
C TYR A 169 1.68 -18.46 -10.63
N SER A 170 1.15 -19.46 -11.32
CA SER A 170 -0.23 -19.92 -11.15
C SER A 170 -0.43 -20.49 -9.74
N ILE A 171 -1.69 -20.63 -9.30
CA ILE A 171 -2.07 -21.28 -8.04
C ILE A 171 -1.53 -22.72 -7.97
N LYS A 172 -1.42 -23.40 -9.13
CA LYS A 172 -0.83 -24.73 -9.25
C LYS A 172 0.70 -24.76 -9.09
N GLY A 173 1.35 -23.60 -9.00
CA GLY A 173 2.80 -23.47 -8.88
C GLY A 173 3.57 -23.42 -10.20
N GLU A 174 2.87 -23.44 -11.34
CA GLU A 174 3.46 -23.29 -12.68
C GLU A 174 3.96 -21.86 -12.88
N LYS A 175 5.18 -21.70 -13.40
CA LYS A 175 5.79 -20.39 -13.65
C LYS A 175 5.19 -19.77 -14.93
N ILE A 176 4.73 -18.53 -14.82
CA ILE A 176 4.14 -17.78 -15.95
C ILE A 176 5.18 -16.85 -16.58
N GLY A 177 5.97 -16.14 -15.77
CA GLY A 177 6.91 -15.16 -16.28
C GLY A 177 7.66 -14.42 -15.17
N GLU A 178 8.47 -13.45 -15.56
CA GLU A 178 9.26 -12.62 -14.65
C GLU A 178 9.18 -11.14 -15.00
N LEU A 179 8.91 -10.29 -14.01
CA LEU A 179 9.01 -8.84 -14.11
C LEU A 179 10.32 -8.37 -13.48
N ASN A 180 11.18 -7.79 -14.28
CA ASN A 180 12.50 -7.30 -13.87
C ASN A 180 12.56 -5.79 -13.95
N GLN A 181 13.07 -5.16 -12.89
CA GLN A 181 13.38 -3.74 -12.89
C GLN A 181 14.73 -3.51 -13.56
N LEU A 182 14.71 -2.70 -14.62
CA LEU A 182 15.89 -2.21 -15.31
C LEU A 182 16.09 -0.75 -14.91
N LEU A 183 17.27 -0.45 -14.38
CA LEU A 183 17.62 0.90 -13.98
C LEU A 183 18.28 1.58 -15.18
N SER A 184 17.57 2.51 -15.82
CA SER A 184 18.15 3.40 -16.81
C SER A 184 18.47 4.74 -16.15
N LEU A 185 19.60 5.35 -16.50
CA LEU A 185 20.07 6.63 -15.93
C LEU A 185 19.04 7.77 -16.07
N THR A 186 18.11 7.64 -17.02
CA THR A 186 17.13 8.68 -17.36
C THR A 186 15.68 8.30 -17.04
N LYS A 187 15.37 7.01 -16.84
CA LYS A 187 13.99 6.50 -16.70
C LYS A 187 13.95 5.24 -15.83
N TRP A 188 12.84 5.06 -15.10
CA TRP A 188 12.56 3.75 -14.50
C TRP A 188 11.92 2.85 -15.54
N GLU A 189 12.48 1.66 -15.72
CA GLU A 189 11.95 0.70 -16.68
C GLU A 189 11.68 -0.64 -16.00
N TRP A 190 10.57 -1.25 -16.37
CA TRP A 190 10.25 -2.63 -16.02
C TRP A 190 10.04 -3.42 -17.30
N CYS A 191 10.64 -4.61 -17.35
CA CYS A 191 10.53 -5.52 -18.48
C CYS A 191 9.89 -6.81 -17.99
N PHE A 192 8.82 -7.23 -18.66
CA PHE A 192 8.16 -8.50 -18.40
C PHE A 192 8.65 -9.54 -19.41
N LEU A 193 9.29 -10.59 -18.91
CA LEU A 193 9.83 -11.70 -19.67
C LEU A 193 8.94 -12.93 -19.54
N SER A 194 8.69 -13.61 -20.66
CA SER A 194 8.08 -14.94 -20.70
C SER A 194 8.99 -15.99 -20.04
N VAL A 195 8.46 -17.21 -19.83
CA VAL A 195 9.24 -18.37 -19.38
C VAL A 195 10.44 -18.62 -20.29
N ASP A 196 10.28 -18.42 -21.60
CA ASP A 196 11.31 -18.59 -22.63
C ASP A 196 12.31 -17.43 -22.69
N GLY A 197 12.18 -16.43 -21.81
CA GLY A 197 13.08 -15.27 -21.75
C GLY A 197 12.81 -14.19 -22.80
N GLN A 198 11.75 -14.33 -23.60
CA GLN A 198 11.32 -13.31 -24.55
C GLN A 198 10.63 -12.14 -23.84
N GLU A 199 10.90 -10.91 -24.26
CA GLU A 199 10.21 -9.71 -23.76
C GLU A 199 8.81 -9.64 -24.34
N VAL A 200 7.80 -9.59 -23.46
CA VAL A 200 6.37 -9.58 -23.84
C VAL A 200 5.72 -8.22 -23.55
N GLY A 201 6.28 -7.46 -22.61
CA GLY A 201 5.77 -6.14 -22.27
C GLY A 201 6.79 -5.29 -21.53
N LYS A 202 6.67 -3.97 -21.71
CA LYS A 202 7.54 -2.98 -21.11
C LYS A 202 6.74 -1.88 -20.45
N ILE A 203 7.19 -1.45 -19.27
CA ILE A 203 6.63 -0.33 -18.51
C ILE A 203 7.74 0.69 -18.34
N THR A 204 7.44 1.93 -18.68
CA THR A 204 8.36 3.06 -18.53
C THR A 204 7.74 4.10 -17.63
N GLY A 205 8.54 4.63 -16.71
CA GLY A 205 8.16 5.68 -15.78
C GLY A 205 9.11 6.86 -15.81
N ASP A 206 8.63 7.98 -15.30
CA ASP A 206 9.46 9.10 -14.90
C ASP A 206 10.41 8.71 -13.74
N LEU A 207 11.48 9.47 -13.52
CA LEU A 207 12.47 9.19 -12.47
C LEU A 207 11.87 9.23 -11.05
N SER A 208 10.80 9.98 -10.85
CA SER A 208 10.01 10.03 -9.61
C SER A 208 9.07 8.84 -9.44
N ALA A 209 8.89 8.00 -10.48
CA ALA A 209 7.93 6.91 -10.56
C ALA A 209 6.47 7.35 -10.28
N THR A 210 6.18 8.64 -10.45
CA THR A 210 4.87 9.26 -10.25
C THR A 210 3.92 8.94 -11.38
N MET A 211 4.43 8.72 -12.60
CA MET A 211 3.65 8.22 -13.72
C MET A 211 4.39 7.07 -14.40
N GLN A 212 3.71 5.94 -14.53
CA GLN A 212 4.25 4.73 -15.15
C GLN A 212 3.26 4.22 -16.18
N LYS A 213 3.71 4.07 -17.43
CA LYS A 213 2.90 3.60 -18.55
C LYS A 213 3.56 2.38 -19.17
N GLY A 214 2.76 1.35 -19.43
CA GLY A 214 3.22 0.11 -20.04
C GLY A 214 2.35 -0.34 -21.19
N LYS A 215 3.00 -0.95 -22.17
CA LYS A 215 2.37 -1.59 -23.33
C LYS A 215 2.91 -3.00 -23.47
N TRP A 216 2.01 -3.93 -23.72
CA TRP A 216 2.31 -5.32 -24.06
C TRP A 216 2.13 -5.55 -25.56
N GLN A 217 2.73 -6.63 -26.05
CA GLN A 217 2.64 -7.02 -27.46
C GLN A 217 1.24 -7.46 -27.87
N ASP A 218 0.48 -8.06 -26.94
CA ASP A 218 -0.93 -8.45 -27.10
C ASP A 218 -1.92 -7.27 -27.19
N GLY A 219 -1.43 -6.02 -27.09
CA GLY A 219 -2.24 -4.80 -27.09
C GLY A 219 -2.72 -4.36 -25.70
N THR A 220 -2.39 -5.08 -24.63
CA THR A 220 -2.72 -4.70 -23.26
C THR A 220 -1.97 -3.42 -22.85
N TYR A 221 -2.67 -2.51 -22.18
CA TYR A 221 -2.14 -1.22 -21.75
C TYR A 221 -2.36 -1.01 -20.24
N ILE A 222 -1.34 -0.45 -19.59
CA ILE A 222 -1.34 -0.12 -18.16
C ILE A 222 -0.89 1.33 -17.99
N ASP A 223 -1.64 2.11 -17.22
CA ASP A 223 -1.28 3.46 -16.77
C ASP A 223 -1.47 3.56 -15.26
N VAL A 224 -0.41 3.94 -14.56
CA VAL A 224 -0.39 4.11 -13.12
C VAL A 224 0.05 5.53 -12.80
N LYS A 225 -0.79 6.23 -12.05
CA LYS A 225 -0.55 7.59 -11.55
C LYS A 225 -0.51 7.56 -10.03
N GLU A 226 0.67 7.82 -9.48
CA GLU A 226 0.85 7.94 -8.04
C GLU A 226 0.09 9.15 -7.49
N ASP A 227 -0.56 8.99 -6.34
CA ASP A 227 -1.41 9.98 -5.69
C ASP A 227 -2.48 10.59 -6.61
N GLY A 228 -2.75 9.92 -7.73
CA GLY A 228 -3.89 10.20 -8.57
C GLY A 228 -5.15 9.80 -7.83
N ILE A 229 -5.97 10.77 -7.45
CA ILE A 229 -7.30 10.50 -6.92
C ILE A 229 -8.31 11.05 -7.93
N PRO A 230 -9.09 10.19 -8.61
CA PRO A 230 -10.11 10.68 -9.52
C PRO A 230 -11.18 11.45 -8.75
N LEU A 231 -11.70 12.53 -9.34
CA LEU A 231 -12.69 13.43 -8.72
C LEU A 231 -13.86 12.67 -8.08
N GLU A 232 -14.34 11.64 -8.76
CA GLU A 232 -15.43 10.75 -8.34
C GLU A 232 -15.17 10.02 -7.02
N ALA A 233 -13.90 9.77 -6.69
CA ALA A 233 -13.47 9.00 -5.53
C ALA A 233 -12.80 9.84 -4.44
N VAL A 234 -12.72 11.18 -4.62
CA VAL A 234 -12.08 12.11 -3.67
C VAL A 234 -12.65 11.96 -2.26
N GLN A 235 -13.95 11.74 -2.13
CA GLN A 235 -14.61 11.56 -0.83
C GLN A 235 -14.08 10.34 -0.04
N TYR A 236 -13.59 9.31 -0.74
CA TYR A 236 -13.06 8.09 -0.13
C TYR A 236 -11.55 8.16 0.09
N PHE A 237 -10.79 8.76 -0.83
CA PHE A 237 -9.32 8.63 -0.84
C PHE A 237 -8.53 9.89 -0.44
N SER A 238 -9.18 11.05 -0.29
CA SER A 238 -8.48 12.36 -0.15
C SER A 238 -7.53 12.53 1.05
N ALA A 239 -7.77 11.92 2.21
CA ALA A 239 -6.78 11.90 3.31
C ALA A 239 -5.88 10.66 3.30
N SER A 240 -6.16 9.76 2.37
CA SER A 240 -5.77 8.37 2.45
C SER A 240 -4.57 8.09 1.54
N GLY A 241 -4.45 8.85 0.45
CA GLY A 241 -3.49 8.61 -0.62
C GLY A 241 -3.81 7.33 -1.40
N GLY A 242 -2.99 7.03 -2.39
CA GLY A 242 -3.13 5.83 -3.24
C GLY A 242 -2.80 6.12 -4.69
N SER A 243 -2.44 5.08 -5.44
CA SER A 243 -2.14 5.20 -6.86
C SER A 243 -3.38 4.85 -7.69
N LEU A 244 -3.81 5.76 -8.56
CA LEU A 244 -4.84 5.48 -9.54
C LEU A 244 -4.23 4.64 -10.65
N VAL A 245 -4.89 3.51 -10.93
CA VAL A 245 -4.54 2.61 -12.01
C VAL A 245 -5.64 2.63 -13.04
N SER A 246 -5.24 2.69 -14.31
CA SER A 246 -6.09 2.46 -15.47
C SER A 246 -5.47 1.33 -16.29
N ILE A 247 -6.22 0.25 -16.46
CA ILE A 247 -5.81 -0.95 -17.16
C ILE A 247 -6.80 -1.26 -18.29
N SER A 248 -6.28 -1.62 -19.45
CA SER A 248 -7.06 -2.10 -20.59
C SER A 248 -6.43 -3.40 -21.06
N VAL A 249 -6.98 -4.52 -20.61
CA VAL A 249 -6.53 -5.86 -21.02
C VAL A 249 -7.20 -6.22 -22.35
N SER A 250 -6.39 -6.68 -23.30
CA SER A 250 -6.88 -7.18 -24.60
C SER A 250 -7.77 -8.42 -24.43
N GLU A 251 -8.74 -8.62 -25.31
CA GLU A 251 -9.56 -9.84 -25.31
C GLU A 251 -8.72 -11.09 -25.63
N HIS A 252 -7.63 -10.90 -26.38
CA HIS A 252 -6.70 -11.94 -26.81
C HIS A 252 -5.38 -11.84 -26.02
N ALA A 253 -5.47 -11.50 -24.74
CA ALA A 253 -4.29 -11.33 -23.89
C ALA A 253 -3.51 -12.65 -23.73
N ASP A 254 -2.19 -12.55 -23.73
CA ASP A 254 -1.29 -13.71 -23.64
C ASP A 254 -1.33 -14.39 -22.26
N PHE A 255 -1.78 -13.65 -21.24
CA PHE A 255 -1.82 -14.12 -19.85
C PHE A 255 -3.20 -13.92 -19.20
N GLU A 256 -3.43 -14.61 -18.09
CA GLU A 256 -4.59 -14.36 -17.24
C GLU A 256 -4.61 -12.90 -16.75
N LYS A 257 -5.81 -12.30 -16.70
CA LYS A 257 -6.00 -10.90 -16.25
C LYS A 257 -5.30 -10.60 -14.91
N ALA A 258 -5.31 -11.57 -13.99
CA ALA A 258 -4.68 -11.46 -12.68
C ALA A 258 -3.19 -11.06 -12.74
N VAL A 259 -2.46 -11.48 -13.78
CA VAL A 259 -1.04 -11.15 -13.98
C VAL A 259 -0.87 -9.64 -14.17
N TYR A 260 -1.63 -9.04 -15.09
CA TYR A 260 -1.53 -7.61 -15.37
C TYR A 260 -1.92 -6.77 -14.14
N TYR A 261 -2.95 -7.18 -13.39
CA TYR A 261 -3.33 -6.50 -12.15
C TYR A 261 -2.23 -6.60 -11.08
N ALA A 262 -1.60 -7.77 -10.91
CA ALA A 262 -0.46 -7.91 -10.00
C ALA A 262 0.73 -7.06 -10.43
N VAL A 263 1.02 -6.98 -11.74
CA VAL A 263 2.05 -6.09 -12.29
C VAL A 263 1.78 -4.65 -11.92
N THR A 264 0.55 -4.15 -12.05
CA THR A 264 0.19 -2.76 -11.66
C THR A 264 0.49 -2.47 -10.20
N THR A 265 0.31 -3.45 -9.31
CA THR A 265 0.67 -3.29 -7.89
C THR A 265 2.17 -3.29 -7.67
N ILE A 266 2.90 -4.20 -8.29
CA ILE A 266 4.35 -4.33 -8.06
C ILE A 266 5.09 -3.06 -8.48
N ILE A 267 4.68 -2.42 -9.58
CA ILE A 267 5.31 -1.18 -10.02
C ILE A 267 5.04 0.01 -9.10
N THR A 268 4.02 -0.06 -8.23
CA THR A 268 3.79 0.93 -7.16
C THR A 268 4.68 0.71 -5.93
N PHE A 269 5.43 -0.39 -5.86
CA PHE A 269 6.34 -0.62 -4.73
C PHE A 269 7.57 0.29 -4.85
N LYS A 270 7.51 1.45 -4.21
CA LYS A 270 8.71 2.28 -3.98
C LYS A 270 9.76 1.49 -3.19
N ASN A 271 11.01 1.57 -3.65
CA ASN A 271 12.18 1.01 -2.97
C ASN A 271 12.52 1.76 -1.69
#